data_AF-B7RU44-F1
#
_entry.id   AF-B7RU44-F1
#
_cell.length_a   1.000
_cell.length_b   1.000
_cell.length_c   1.000
_cell.angle_alpha   90.00
_cell.angle_beta   90.00
_cell.angle_gamma   90.00
#
_symmetry.space_group_name_H-M   'P 1'
#
loop_
_entity.id
_entity.type
_entity.pdbx_description
1 polymer ?
#
loop_
_entity_poly.entity_id
_entity_poly.type
_entity_poly.pdbx_seq_one_letter_code
_entity_poly.pdbx_strand_id
1 'polypeptide(L)'
;MGFQPGTLEAVFLTHFHSDHVDGLGETGTIRWAGGDNTKPLPVYGPKGIKKVVRGFNLAYSQDFTYRHDHHGDTVAPLSGAGLKAMQFNKPPIGELTAVISDGQLKVEALAADHAPVEPAVGYRFSYKGRSLLITGDTVKSANIEKFATGVDVLVHEGLAPNLVNMMHDAAVETGNQIMAKITHDVLDYHASPVEAAETARDAGVGHLIYYHIVPPLIIPGQELLYLNGAQDIFPNYTLGQDGVLFSLPANSDEIVKVSDGL
;
A
#
# COMPACT_ATOMS: atom_id res chain seq x y z
N MET A 1 -9.52 -3.74 -13.90
CA MET A 1 -8.42 -4.63 -13.50
C MET A 1 -8.79 -6.13 -13.44
N GLY A 2 -10.02 -6.55 -13.74
CA GLY A 2 -10.36 -7.98 -13.93
C GLY A 2 -10.46 -8.85 -12.67
N PHE A 3 -10.04 -8.35 -11.50
CA PHE A 3 -10.20 -9.06 -10.22
C PHE A 3 -11.65 -8.99 -9.72
N GLN A 4 -12.18 -10.13 -9.27
CA GLN A 4 -13.53 -10.24 -8.72
C GLN A 4 -13.50 -9.85 -7.23
N PRO A 5 -14.22 -8.80 -6.79
CA PRO A 5 -14.20 -8.39 -5.38
C PRO A 5 -14.63 -9.49 -4.40
N GLY A 6 -15.54 -10.38 -4.82
CA GLY A 6 -16.00 -11.52 -4.04
C GLY A 6 -14.90 -12.52 -3.66
N THR A 7 -13.80 -12.59 -4.43
CA THR A 7 -12.67 -13.50 -4.14
C THR A 7 -11.62 -12.87 -3.21
N LEU A 8 -11.85 -11.65 -2.71
CA LEU A 8 -10.93 -11.01 -1.77
C LEU A 8 -10.95 -11.75 -0.42
N GLU A 9 -9.80 -12.19 0.07
CA GLU A 9 -9.71 -12.94 1.34
C GLU A 9 -9.25 -12.08 2.52
N ALA A 10 -8.47 -11.04 2.26
CA ALA A 10 -7.92 -10.17 3.29
C ALA A 10 -7.52 -8.79 2.72
N VAL A 11 -7.52 -7.78 3.58
CA VAL A 11 -6.92 -6.46 3.33
C VAL A 11 -5.84 -6.20 4.37
N PHE A 12 -4.74 -5.56 3.97
CA PHE A 12 -3.64 -5.16 4.84
C PHE A 12 -3.48 -3.65 4.80
N LEU A 13 -3.58 -2.98 5.95
CA LEU A 13 -3.39 -1.54 6.09
C LEU A 13 -2.00 -1.26 6.65
N THR A 14 -1.22 -0.42 5.96
CA THR A 14 0.14 -0.01 6.37
C THR A 14 0.07 1.02 7.50
N HIS A 15 -0.83 1.98 7.37
CA HIS A 15 -1.14 2.99 8.39
C HIS A 15 -2.58 3.54 8.16
N PHE A 16 -2.93 4.67 8.77
CA PHE A 16 -4.32 5.17 8.83
C PHE A 16 -4.50 6.59 8.25
N HIS A 17 -3.73 6.99 7.24
CA HIS A 17 -4.09 8.14 6.42
C HIS A 17 -5.27 7.79 5.50
N SER A 18 -6.02 8.82 5.09
CA SER A 18 -7.25 8.68 4.30
C SER A 18 -6.99 7.97 2.96
N ASP A 19 -5.91 8.32 2.27
CA ASP A 19 -5.50 7.70 1.01
C ASP A 19 -5.16 6.20 1.13
N HIS A 20 -5.01 5.67 2.36
CA HIS A 20 -4.81 4.25 2.62
C HIS A 20 -6.04 3.53 3.19
N VAL A 21 -7.14 4.24 3.53
CA VAL A 21 -8.31 3.62 4.16
C VAL A 21 -9.66 3.97 3.53
N ASP A 22 -9.76 5.03 2.72
CA ASP A 22 -11.05 5.60 2.29
C ASP A 22 -11.93 4.61 1.52
N GLY A 23 -11.34 3.75 0.69
CA GLY A 23 -12.06 2.73 -0.09
C GLY A 23 -12.48 1.47 0.70
N LEU A 24 -12.13 1.36 1.98
CA LEU A 24 -12.25 0.12 2.75
C LEU A 24 -13.70 -0.30 2.99
N GLY A 25 -14.58 0.65 3.33
CA GLY A 25 -15.99 0.37 3.57
C GLY A 25 -16.69 -0.17 2.33
N GLU A 26 -16.53 0.52 1.21
CA GLU A 26 -17.11 0.11 -0.08
C GLU A 26 -16.57 -1.23 -0.57
N THR A 27 -15.27 -1.48 -0.40
CA THR A 27 -14.65 -2.77 -0.72
C THR A 27 -15.32 -3.92 0.06
N GLY A 28 -15.57 -3.72 1.36
CA GLY A 28 -16.29 -4.70 2.18
C GLY A 28 -17.71 -4.93 1.71
N THR A 29 -18.42 -3.86 1.34
CA THR A 29 -19.79 -3.92 0.81
C THR A 29 -19.87 -4.66 -0.51
N ILE A 30 -19.04 -4.33 -1.51
CA ILE A 30 -19.05 -4.98 -2.83
C ILE A 30 -18.71 -6.47 -2.72
N ARG A 31 -17.74 -6.84 -1.88
CA ARG A 31 -17.36 -8.24 -1.62
C ARG A 31 -18.50 -9.07 -1.02
N TRP A 32 -19.36 -8.44 -0.24
CA TRP A 32 -20.44 -9.09 0.50
C TRP A 32 -21.76 -9.11 -0.28
N ALA A 33 -22.15 -7.96 -0.84
CA ALA A 33 -23.46 -7.70 -1.44
C ALA A 33 -23.64 -8.29 -2.86
N GLY A 34 -23.06 -9.46 -3.08
CA GLY A 34 -23.23 -10.32 -4.26
C GLY A 34 -23.45 -11.80 -3.91
N GLY A 35 -23.58 -12.13 -2.62
CA GLY A 35 -23.73 -13.50 -2.11
C GLY A 35 -22.42 -14.29 -2.03
N ASP A 36 -21.29 -13.69 -2.41
CA ASP A 36 -19.99 -14.37 -2.49
C ASP A 36 -19.41 -14.77 -1.13
N ASN A 37 -19.82 -14.08 -0.06
CA ASN A 37 -19.22 -14.24 1.27
C ASN A 37 -20.22 -14.19 2.41
N THR A 38 -20.13 -15.17 3.31
CA THR A 38 -20.93 -15.28 4.54
C THR A 38 -20.13 -14.91 5.81
N LYS A 39 -18.95 -14.30 5.64
CA LYS A 39 -18.10 -13.82 6.75
C LYS A 39 -17.56 -12.42 6.41
N PRO A 40 -17.43 -11.53 7.41
CA PRO A 40 -16.93 -10.17 7.19
C PRO A 40 -15.49 -10.20 6.69
N LEU A 41 -15.10 -9.22 5.87
CA LEU A 41 -13.76 -9.11 5.30
C LEU A 41 -12.70 -8.94 6.42
N PRO A 42 -11.73 -9.85 6.56
CA PRO A 42 -10.60 -9.66 7.46
C PRO A 42 -9.73 -8.47 7.03
N VAL A 43 -9.48 -7.53 7.95
CA VAL A 43 -8.62 -6.37 7.72
C VAL A 43 -7.49 -6.39 8.74
N TYR A 44 -6.27 -6.61 8.27
CA TYR A 44 -5.05 -6.64 9.06
C TYR A 44 -4.43 -5.25 9.15
N GLY A 45 -3.92 -4.91 10.32
CA GLY A 45 -3.21 -3.66 10.52
C GLY A 45 -2.74 -3.50 11.96
N PRO A 46 -1.89 -2.50 12.20
CA PRO A 46 -1.31 -2.26 13.50
C PRO A 46 -2.35 -1.72 14.50
N LYS A 47 -1.92 -1.51 15.75
CA LYS A 47 -2.78 -0.98 16.84
C LYS A 47 -3.49 0.31 16.40
N GLY A 48 -4.82 0.30 16.46
CA GLY A 48 -5.66 1.41 15.98
C GLY A 48 -6.71 0.95 14.96
N ILE A 49 -6.44 -0.14 14.24
CA ILE A 49 -7.34 -0.68 13.21
C ILE A 49 -8.75 -1.01 13.72
N LYS A 50 -8.90 -1.41 14.98
CA LYS A 50 -10.23 -1.64 15.59
C LYS A 50 -11.12 -0.38 15.55
N LYS A 51 -10.53 0.82 15.66
CA LYS A 51 -11.26 2.09 15.56
C LYS A 51 -11.70 2.34 14.12
N VAL A 52 -10.80 2.13 13.15
CA VAL A 52 -11.08 2.29 11.71
C VAL A 52 -12.20 1.34 11.27
N VAL A 53 -12.04 0.04 11.53
CA VAL A 53 -13.03 -0.99 11.20
C VAL A 53 -14.38 -0.72 11.83
N ARG A 54 -14.43 -0.34 13.12
CA ARG A 54 -15.68 0.01 13.78
C ARG A 54 -16.33 1.25 13.15
N GLY A 55 -15.54 2.25 12.76
CA GLY A 55 -16.02 3.46 12.10
C GLY A 55 -16.71 3.14 10.77
N PHE A 56 -16.05 2.36 9.91
CA PHE A 56 -16.64 1.93 8.63
C PHE A 56 -17.87 1.04 8.83
N ASN A 57 -17.82 0.06 9.75
CA ASN A 57 -18.99 -0.77 10.02
C ASN A 57 -20.19 0.05 10.53
N LEU A 58 -19.95 1.11 11.31
CA LEU A 58 -21.01 2.03 11.75
C LEU A 58 -21.54 2.87 10.59
N ALA A 59 -20.66 3.42 9.76
CA ALA A 59 -21.06 4.24 8.61
C ALA A 59 -21.93 3.46 7.61
N TYR A 60 -21.66 2.16 7.42
CA TYR A 60 -22.38 1.30 6.48
C TYR A 60 -23.51 0.48 7.13
N SER A 61 -23.75 0.59 8.44
CA SER A 61 -24.68 -0.31 9.15
C SER A 61 -26.12 -0.23 8.65
N GLN A 62 -26.56 0.95 8.18
CA GLN A 62 -27.89 1.10 7.60
C GLN A 62 -28.01 0.38 6.25
N ASP A 63 -26.99 0.49 5.40
CA ASP A 63 -26.95 -0.19 4.10
C ASP A 63 -26.94 -1.72 4.26
N PHE A 64 -26.23 -2.23 5.28
CA PHE A 64 -26.24 -3.66 5.60
C PHE A 64 -27.67 -4.17 5.85
N THR A 65 -28.46 -3.44 6.62
CA THR A 65 -29.85 -3.78 6.90
C THR A 65 -30.72 -3.63 5.66
N TYR A 66 -30.63 -2.52 4.93
CA TYR A 66 -31.50 -2.27 3.77
C TYR A 66 -31.32 -3.31 2.67
N ARG A 67 -30.07 -3.72 2.39
CA ARG A 67 -29.78 -4.76 1.40
C ARG A 67 -30.27 -6.12 1.84
N HIS A 68 -30.06 -6.47 3.11
CA HIS A 68 -30.55 -7.72 3.68
C HIS A 68 -32.09 -7.78 3.66
N ASP A 69 -32.78 -6.74 4.13
CA ASP A 69 -34.24 -6.68 4.15
C ASP A 69 -34.83 -6.79 2.74
N HIS A 70 -34.15 -6.26 1.73
CA HIS A 70 -34.60 -6.30 0.34
C HIS A 70 -34.30 -7.63 -0.36
N HIS A 71 -33.14 -8.24 -0.13
CA HIS A 71 -32.67 -9.41 -0.90
C HIS A 71 -32.54 -10.72 -0.11
N GLY A 72 -32.57 -10.66 1.22
CA GLY A 72 -32.37 -11.79 2.12
C GLY A 72 -30.94 -12.37 2.10
N ASP A 73 -30.78 -13.48 2.82
CA ASP A 73 -29.47 -14.17 2.97
C ASP A 73 -28.88 -14.70 1.67
N THR A 74 -29.70 -14.87 0.62
CA THR A 74 -29.24 -15.34 -0.70
C THR A 74 -28.24 -14.37 -1.35
N VAL A 75 -28.39 -13.07 -1.12
CA VAL A 75 -27.56 -12.02 -1.74
C VAL A 75 -26.78 -11.22 -0.71
N ALA A 76 -27.40 -10.95 0.44
CA ALA A 76 -26.87 -10.04 1.45
C ALA A 76 -27.01 -10.67 2.84
N PRO A 77 -26.32 -11.78 3.14
CA PRO A 77 -26.40 -12.41 4.45
C PRO A 77 -25.75 -11.55 5.52
N LEU A 78 -26.47 -11.14 6.57
CA LEU A 78 -25.93 -10.24 7.60
C LEU A 78 -24.65 -10.77 8.27
N SER A 79 -24.48 -12.10 8.28
CA SER A 79 -23.26 -12.76 8.77
C SER A 79 -21.98 -12.36 8.00
N GLY A 80 -22.12 -11.99 6.73
CA GLY A 80 -21.02 -11.55 5.87
C GLY A 80 -20.78 -10.04 5.83
N ALA A 81 -21.66 -9.24 6.42
CA ALA A 81 -21.62 -7.79 6.30
C ALA A 81 -20.43 -7.17 7.04
N GLY A 82 -19.84 -6.15 6.44
CA GLY A 82 -18.79 -5.32 7.02
C GLY A 82 -17.41 -5.98 7.12
N LEU A 83 -16.65 -5.50 8.10
CA LEU A 83 -15.21 -5.75 8.24
C LEU A 83 -14.90 -6.39 9.60
N LYS A 84 -13.85 -7.21 9.65
CA LYS A 84 -13.31 -7.81 10.88
C LYS A 84 -11.86 -7.38 11.11
N ALA A 85 -11.62 -6.66 12.21
CA ALA A 85 -10.29 -6.18 12.57
C ALA A 85 -9.37 -7.34 13.04
N MET A 86 -8.24 -7.50 12.35
CA MET A 86 -7.15 -8.42 12.65
C MET A 86 -5.94 -7.60 13.15
N GLN A 87 -6.03 -7.13 14.39
CA GLN A 87 -5.04 -6.21 14.96
C GLN A 87 -3.77 -6.93 15.44
N PHE A 88 -2.61 -6.37 15.12
CA PHE A 88 -1.32 -6.73 15.70
C PHE A 88 -0.59 -5.48 16.23
N ASN A 89 0.52 -5.65 16.93
CA ASN A 89 1.37 -4.53 17.38
C ASN A 89 2.43 -4.24 16.32
N LYS A 90 2.80 -2.96 16.13
CA LYS A 90 3.94 -2.61 15.29
C LYS A 90 5.19 -3.37 15.77
N PRO A 91 5.89 -4.12 14.90
CA PRO A 91 7.11 -4.82 15.28
C PRO A 91 8.19 -3.82 15.74
N PRO A 92 9.10 -4.20 16.65
CA PRO A 92 10.31 -3.43 16.87
C PRO A 92 11.18 -3.32 15.61
N ILE A 93 12.03 -2.29 15.55
CA ILE A 93 13.03 -2.18 14.49
C ILE A 93 13.95 -3.41 14.53
N GLY A 94 14.18 -4.00 13.36
CA GLY A 94 15.01 -5.19 13.20
C GLY A 94 14.25 -6.51 13.37
N GLU A 95 12.93 -6.49 13.60
CA GLU A 95 12.07 -7.67 13.78
C GLU A 95 10.94 -7.76 12.75
N LEU A 96 10.47 -8.99 12.53
CA LEU A 96 9.26 -9.31 11.75
C LEU A 96 8.18 -9.88 12.65
N THR A 97 6.92 -9.49 12.43
CA THR A 97 5.76 -10.14 13.04
C THR A 97 4.97 -10.89 11.98
N ALA A 98 4.83 -12.21 12.12
CA ALA A 98 3.94 -12.97 11.24
C ALA A 98 2.48 -12.56 11.46
N VAL A 99 1.81 -12.13 10.40
CA VAL A 99 0.37 -11.78 10.40
C VAL A 99 -0.47 -12.87 9.75
N ILE A 100 0.09 -13.57 8.77
CA ILE A 100 -0.48 -14.79 8.18
C ILE A 100 0.62 -15.84 8.06
N SER A 101 0.27 -17.07 8.41
CA SER A 101 1.07 -18.27 8.14
C SER A 101 0.10 -19.38 7.74
N ASP A 102 -0.24 -19.44 6.46
CA ASP A 102 -1.22 -20.39 5.92
C ASP A 102 -0.61 -21.20 4.77
N GLY A 103 -0.41 -22.49 5.01
CA GLY A 103 0.24 -23.39 4.06
C GLY A 103 1.61 -22.86 3.62
N GLN A 104 1.70 -22.48 2.34
CA GLN A 104 2.93 -21.94 1.74
C GLN A 104 2.96 -20.41 1.67
N LEU A 105 1.88 -19.74 2.06
CA LEU A 105 1.82 -18.28 2.14
C LEU A 105 2.23 -17.83 3.55
N LYS A 106 3.23 -16.95 3.59
CA LYS A 106 3.62 -16.23 4.79
C LYS A 106 3.52 -14.74 4.52
N VAL A 107 2.87 -14.02 5.41
CA VAL A 107 2.83 -12.56 5.40
C VAL A 107 3.35 -12.06 6.74
N GLU A 108 4.33 -11.17 6.69
CA GLU A 108 5.02 -10.63 7.86
C GLU A 108 5.00 -9.11 7.81
N ALA A 109 4.71 -8.48 8.93
CA ALA A 109 4.82 -7.03 9.09
C ALA A 109 6.21 -6.64 9.61
N LEU A 110 6.66 -5.44 9.25
CA LEU A 110 7.88 -4.78 9.72
C LEU A 110 7.58 -3.31 10.03
N ALA A 111 8.35 -2.69 10.94
CA ALA A 111 8.21 -1.26 11.19
C ALA A 111 8.62 -0.41 9.99
N ALA A 112 7.74 0.53 9.62
CA ALA A 112 8.04 1.66 8.75
C ALA A 112 8.26 2.92 9.60
N ASP A 113 8.95 3.92 9.04
CA ASP A 113 9.20 5.20 9.70
C ASP A 113 8.52 6.33 8.93
N HIS A 114 7.36 6.74 9.43
CA HIS A 114 6.47 7.72 8.79
C HIS A 114 5.94 8.71 9.84
N ALA A 115 6.81 9.13 10.77
CA ALA A 115 6.41 10.06 11.82
C ALA A 115 5.86 11.37 11.22
N PRO A 116 4.81 11.98 11.81
CA PRO A 116 4.18 11.65 13.09
C PRO A 116 3.11 10.54 13.02
N VAL A 117 2.93 9.89 11.88
CA VAL A 117 1.97 8.78 11.72
C VAL A 117 2.50 7.54 12.43
N GLU A 118 1.88 7.23 13.57
CA GLU A 118 2.22 6.07 14.37
C GLU A 118 0.94 5.33 14.78
N PRO A 119 0.83 4.01 14.57
CA PRO A 119 1.82 3.12 13.94
C PRO A 119 1.79 3.08 12.40
N ALA A 120 2.97 2.91 11.79
CA ALA A 120 3.16 2.62 10.37
C ALA A 120 3.97 1.32 10.17
N VAL A 121 3.56 0.49 9.19
CA VAL A 121 4.20 -0.80 8.88
C VAL A 121 4.29 -1.05 7.38
N GLY A 122 5.30 -1.83 6.98
CA GLY A 122 5.34 -2.52 5.69
C GLY A 122 4.92 -3.99 5.80
N TYR A 123 4.77 -4.66 4.67
CA TYR A 123 4.42 -6.09 4.59
C TYR A 123 5.33 -6.84 3.64
N ARG A 124 5.95 -7.91 4.14
CA ARG A 124 6.72 -8.89 3.37
C ARG A 124 5.87 -10.13 3.12
N PHE A 125 5.79 -10.53 1.87
CA PHE A 125 5.12 -11.73 1.41
C PHE A 125 6.16 -12.78 1.02
N SER A 126 5.88 -14.04 1.33
CA SER A 126 6.62 -15.19 0.83
C SER A 126 5.65 -16.28 0.41
N TYR A 127 5.79 -16.79 -0.81
CA TYR A 127 4.91 -17.82 -1.35
C TYR A 127 5.63 -18.68 -2.39
N LYS A 128 5.77 -19.99 -2.12
CA LYS A 128 6.32 -20.98 -3.07
C LYS A 128 7.64 -20.55 -3.72
N GLY A 129 8.61 -20.13 -2.90
CA GLY A 129 9.91 -19.65 -3.35
C GLY A 129 9.94 -18.21 -3.86
N ARG A 130 8.79 -17.51 -3.90
CA ARG A 130 8.69 -16.11 -4.30
C ARG A 130 8.59 -15.18 -3.11
N SER A 131 9.02 -13.93 -3.27
CA SER A 131 8.97 -12.91 -2.23
C SER A 131 8.72 -11.50 -2.77
N LEU A 132 7.98 -10.72 -1.98
CA LEU A 132 7.63 -9.33 -2.28
C LEU A 132 7.70 -8.53 -0.97
N LEU A 133 8.19 -7.31 -1.01
CA LEU A 133 8.07 -6.35 0.09
C LEU A 133 7.30 -5.12 -0.39
N ILE A 134 6.23 -4.74 0.32
CA ILE A 134 5.52 -3.48 0.15
C ILE A 134 5.85 -2.62 1.36
N THR A 135 6.43 -1.44 1.15
CA THR A 135 6.99 -0.65 2.26
C THR A 135 5.93 0.02 3.14
N GLY A 136 4.77 0.35 2.56
CA GLY A 136 3.97 1.43 3.12
C GLY A 136 4.70 2.77 2.94
N ASP A 137 4.12 3.81 3.52
CA ASP A 137 4.76 5.11 3.50
C ASP A 137 5.86 5.12 4.57
N THR A 138 7.04 5.61 4.21
CA THR A 138 8.25 5.60 5.02
C THR A 138 9.32 6.52 4.43
N VAL A 139 10.15 7.12 5.29
CA VAL A 139 11.46 7.64 4.89
C VAL A 139 12.43 6.51 4.54
N LYS A 140 13.59 6.84 3.94
CA LYS A 140 14.68 5.88 3.76
C LYS A 140 15.01 5.20 5.09
N SER A 141 15.00 3.87 5.11
CA SER A 141 15.07 3.09 6.34
C SER A 141 15.97 1.87 6.21
N ALA A 142 16.97 1.78 7.09
CA ALA A 142 17.81 0.59 7.22
C ALA A 142 17.00 -0.67 7.59
N ASN A 143 15.84 -0.50 8.24
CA ASN A 143 14.94 -1.61 8.55
C ASN A 143 14.28 -2.17 7.29
N ILE A 144 13.85 -1.29 6.38
CA ILE A 144 13.30 -1.67 5.08
C ILE A 144 14.38 -2.38 4.26
N GLU A 145 15.57 -1.80 4.13
CA GLU A 145 16.70 -2.40 3.39
C GLU A 145 17.05 -3.82 3.89
N LYS A 146 17.16 -3.98 5.22
CA LYS A 146 17.43 -5.27 5.87
C LYS A 146 16.43 -6.35 5.46
N PHE A 147 15.14 -6.02 5.43
CA PHE A 147 14.08 -6.98 5.14
C PHE A 147 13.71 -7.08 3.66
N ALA A 148 14.17 -6.12 2.85
CA ALA A 148 14.16 -6.17 1.39
C ALA A 148 15.28 -7.05 0.83
N THR A 149 16.29 -7.44 1.63
CA THR A 149 17.46 -8.17 1.13
C THR A 149 17.05 -9.41 0.33
N GLY A 150 17.37 -9.40 -0.96
CA GLY A 150 17.11 -10.48 -1.91
C GLY A 150 15.64 -10.76 -2.22
N VAL A 151 14.71 -9.83 -1.98
CA VAL A 151 13.31 -10.03 -2.40
C VAL A 151 13.18 -9.94 -3.93
N ASP A 152 12.23 -10.67 -4.51
CA ASP A 152 12.03 -10.62 -5.96
C ASP A 152 11.55 -9.23 -6.39
N VAL A 153 10.58 -8.66 -5.65
CA VAL A 153 10.01 -7.36 -5.94
C VAL A 153 9.97 -6.51 -4.68
N LEU A 154 10.43 -5.28 -4.81
CA LEU A 154 10.25 -4.22 -3.82
C LEU A 154 9.26 -3.20 -4.37
N VAL A 155 8.14 -2.99 -3.67
CA VAL A 155 7.16 -1.94 -3.96
C VAL A 155 7.37 -0.83 -2.94
N HIS A 156 7.94 0.29 -3.39
CA HIS A 156 8.41 1.38 -2.55
C HIS A 156 7.69 2.69 -2.87
N GLU A 157 7.32 3.45 -1.85
CA GLU A 157 6.79 4.79 -2.04
C GLU A 157 7.84 5.73 -2.66
N GLY A 158 7.42 6.87 -3.21
CA GLY A 158 8.38 7.87 -3.64
C GLY A 158 7.81 9.26 -3.81
N LEU A 159 8.41 10.20 -3.10
CA LEU A 159 8.17 11.64 -3.21
C LEU A 159 9.36 12.32 -3.89
N ALA A 160 9.14 12.97 -5.03
CA ALA A 160 10.16 13.71 -5.77
C ALA A 160 10.41 15.10 -5.16
N PRO A 161 11.49 15.32 -4.37
CA PRO A 161 11.66 16.54 -3.60
C PRO A 161 11.86 17.77 -4.50
N ASN A 162 12.49 17.58 -5.66
CA ASN A 162 12.66 18.60 -6.67
C ASN A 162 11.30 19.12 -7.21
N LEU A 163 10.34 18.21 -7.47
CA LEU A 163 9.01 18.60 -7.93
C LEU A 163 8.21 19.30 -6.82
N VAL A 164 8.26 18.76 -5.59
CA VAL A 164 7.56 19.35 -4.45
C VAL A 164 8.12 20.73 -4.10
N ASN A 165 9.43 20.94 -4.17
CA ASN A 165 10.03 22.26 -3.96
C ASN A 165 9.61 23.27 -5.04
N MET A 166 9.47 22.87 -6.30
CA MET A 166 8.91 23.76 -7.34
C MET A 166 7.46 24.16 -7.03
N MET A 167 6.64 23.24 -6.49
CA MET A 167 5.29 23.55 -6.03
C MET A 167 5.28 24.49 -4.81
N HIS A 168 6.23 24.30 -3.89
CA HIS A 168 6.42 25.17 -2.74
C HIS A 168 6.73 26.61 -3.17
N ASP A 169 7.72 26.79 -4.04
CA ASP A 169 8.15 28.10 -4.52
C ASP A 169 7.00 28.85 -5.21
N ALA A 170 6.25 28.15 -6.07
CA ALA A 170 5.06 28.71 -6.73
C ALA A 170 3.95 29.07 -5.73
N ALA A 171 3.76 28.27 -4.68
CA ALA A 171 2.78 28.57 -3.63
C ALA A 171 3.17 29.80 -2.81
N VAL A 172 4.47 29.96 -2.49
CA VAL A 172 4.99 31.15 -1.81
C VAL A 172 4.80 32.40 -2.67
N GLU A 173 5.17 32.34 -3.96
CA GLU A 173 5.06 33.46 -4.90
C GLU A 173 3.61 33.92 -5.09
N THR A 174 2.66 32.98 -5.12
CA THR A 174 1.22 33.28 -5.26
C THR A 174 0.52 33.61 -3.94
N GLY A 175 1.25 33.59 -2.81
CA GLY A 175 0.70 33.85 -1.48
C GLY A 175 -0.19 32.72 -0.94
N ASN A 176 -0.19 31.54 -1.55
CA ASN A 176 -0.93 30.36 -1.09
C ASN A 176 -0.25 29.70 0.11
N GLN A 177 -0.52 30.24 1.30
CA GLN A 177 0.10 29.82 2.56
C GLN A 177 -0.13 28.34 2.90
N ILE A 178 -1.31 27.79 2.59
CA ILE A 178 -1.65 26.40 2.90
C ILE A 178 -0.80 25.46 2.05
N MET A 179 -0.73 25.70 0.74
CA MET A 179 0.06 24.85 -0.14
C MET A 179 1.56 24.96 0.15
N ALA A 180 2.06 26.17 0.44
CA ALA A 180 3.45 26.37 0.84
C ALA A 180 3.79 25.57 2.11
N LYS A 181 2.89 25.55 3.09
CA LYS A 181 3.07 24.76 4.32
C LYS A 181 3.04 23.25 4.06
N ILE A 182 2.07 22.77 3.30
CA ILE A 182 1.94 21.33 2.97
C ILE A 182 3.18 20.83 2.22
N THR A 183 3.59 21.55 1.17
CA THR A 183 4.75 21.18 0.34
C THR A 183 6.08 21.25 1.09
N HIS A 184 6.19 22.10 2.10
CA HIS A 184 7.33 22.09 3.01
C HIS A 184 7.32 20.87 3.94
N ASP A 185 6.19 20.59 4.58
CA ASP A 185 6.10 19.59 5.64
C ASP A 185 6.14 18.15 5.11
N VAL A 186 5.66 17.90 3.88
CA VAL A 186 5.62 16.55 3.30
C VAL A 186 7.01 15.98 2.97
N LEU A 187 8.05 16.82 2.96
CA LEU A 187 9.40 16.42 2.56
C LEU A 187 10.14 15.57 3.59
N ASP A 188 9.75 15.60 4.88
CA ASP A 188 10.55 15.01 5.97
C ASP A 188 10.05 13.64 6.47
N TYR A 189 8.99 13.09 5.87
CA TYR A 189 8.42 11.79 6.26
C TYR A 189 8.15 10.81 5.09
N HIS A 190 8.72 11.08 3.92
CA HIS A 190 8.66 10.25 2.70
C HIS A 190 10.06 9.96 2.14
N ALA A 191 10.21 8.88 1.38
CA ALA A 191 11.45 8.56 0.69
C ALA A 191 11.45 9.19 -0.71
N SER A 192 12.60 9.64 -1.18
CA SER A 192 12.76 10.05 -2.57
C SER A 192 12.94 8.87 -3.52
N PRO A 193 12.67 9.05 -4.83
CA PRO A 193 12.90 8.00 -5.82
C PRO A 193 14.36 7.51 -5.85
N VAL A 194 15.31 8.43 -5.60
CA VAL A 194 16.74 8.13 -5.46
C VAL A 194 16.98 7.22 -4.26
N GLU A 195 16.42 7.53 -3.09
CA GLU A 195 16.60 6.72 -1.88
C GLU A 195 15.96 5.34 -1.98
N ALA A 196 14.81 5.23 -2.65
CA ALA A 196 14.18 3.96 -2.97
C ALA A 196 15.02 3.12 -3.96
N ALA A 197 15.66 3.75 -4.97
CA ALA A 197 16.60 3.06 -5.85
C ALA A 197 17.86 2.59 -5.12
N GLU A 198 18.40 3.41 -4.22
CA GLU A 198 19.53 3.01 -3.37
C GLU A 198 19.15 1.83 -2.48
N THR A 199 17.97 1.87 -1.87
CA THR A 199 17.44 0.76 -1.06
C THR A 199 17.34 -0.52 -1.90
N ALA A 200 16.80 -0.43 -3.11
CA ALA A 200 16.70 -1.56 -4.04
C ALA A 200 18.06 -2.13 -4.43
N ARG A 201 19.02 -1.26 -4.78
CA ARG A 201 20.40 -1.63 -5.13
C ARG A 201 21.10 -2.32 -3.96
N ASP A 202 21.06 -1.71 -2.78
CA ASP A 202 21.83 -2.15 -1.61
C ASP A 202 21.23 -3.44 -1.01
N ALA A 203 19.90 -3.61 -1.11
CA ALA A 203 19.23 -4.86 -0.75
C ALA A 203 19.34 -5.95 -1.84
N GLY A 204 19.83 -5.64 -3.05
CA GLY A 204 19.96 -6.60 -4.14
C GLY A 204 18.62 -7.22 -4.57
N VAL A 205 17.57 -6.40 -4.69
CA VAL A 205 16.23 -6.86 -5.07
C VAL A 205 16.16 -7.22 -6.56
N GLY A 206 15.21 -8.08 -6.94
CA GLY A 206 15.00 -8.44 -8.34
C GLY A 206 14.47 -7.28 -9.18
N HIS A 207 13.43 -6.59 -8.71
CA HIS A 207 12.74 -5.49 -9.41
C HIS A 207 12.22 -4.44 -8.43
N LEU A 208 12.28 -3.16 -8.79
CA LEU A 208 11.72 -2.04 -8.01
C LEU A 208 10.46 -1.51 -8.67
N ILE A 209 9.37 -1.39 -7.92
CA ILE A 209 8.15 -0.72 -8.36
C ILE A 209 7.95 0.51 -7.48
N TYR A 210 7.96 1.69 -8.10
CA TYR A 210 7.55 2.92 -7.42
C TYR A 210 6.03 2.96 -7.34
N TYR A 211 5.47 3.18 -6.15
CA TYR A 211 4.07 3.53 -5.95
C TYR A 211 3.97 4.80 -5.10
N HIS A 212 2.76 5.28 -4.81
CA HIS A 212 2.57 6.52 -4.04
C HIS A 212 3.40 7.67 -4.64
N ILE A 213 3.15 7.94 -5.92
CA ILE A 213 3.93 8.88 -6.71
C ILE A 213 3.55 10.31 -6.29
N VAL A 214 4.43 10.96 -5.53
CA VAL A 214 4.23 12.33 -5.03
C VAL A 214 5.22 13.30 -5.68
N PRO A 215 4.77 14.41 -6.28
CA PRO A 215 3.38 14.69 -6.65
C PRO A 215 2.90 13.76 -7.78
N PRO A 216 1.57 13.66 -8.00
CA PRO A 216 1.02 12.94 -9.15
C PRO A 216 1.58 13.45 -10.47
N LEU A 217 1.92 12.54 -11.37
CA LEU A 217 2.45 12.86 -12.70
C LEU A 217 1.28 13.07 -13.67
N ILE A 218 1.02 14.32 -13.99
CA ILE A 218 -0.14 14.75 -14.77
C ILE A 218 0.23 15.19 -16.19
N ILE A 219 1.51 15.40 -16.47
CA ILE A 219 2.02 15.85 -17.77
C ILE A 219 3.03 14.81 -18.30
N PRO A 220 2.91 14.38 -19.57
CA PRO A 220 3.89 13.48 -20.19
C PRO A 220 5.33 14.02 -20.08
N GLY A 221 6.28 13.17 -19.70
CA GLY A 221 7.69 13.52 -19.55
C GLY A 221 8.10 13.92 -18.13
N GLN A 222 7.16 14.06 -17.19
CA GLN A 222 7.46 14.31 -15.78
C GLN A 222 8.17 13.13 -15.10
N GLU A 223 8.13 11.93 -15.69
CA GLU A 223 8.73 10.71 -15.14
C GLU A 223 10.24 10.87 -14.93
N LEU A 224 10.94 11.52 -15.86
CA LEU A 224 12.39 11.76 -15.72
C LEU A 224 12.70 12.75 -14.60
N LEU A 225 11.85 13.77 -14.41
CA LEU A 225 11.99 14.71 -13.30
C LEU A 225 11.68 14.04 -11.97
N TYR A 226 10.70 13.14 -11.94
CA TYR A 226 10.37 12.36 -10.75
C TYR A 226 11.53 11.45 -10.35
N LEU A 227 12.03 10.65 -11.30
CA LEU A 227 13.12 9.70 -11.04
C LEU A 227 14.41 10.42 -10.66
N ASN A 228 14.71 11.57 -11.27
CA ASN A 228 15.83 12.44 -10.89
C ASN A 228 17.19 11.70 -10.74
N GLY A 229 17.48 10.76 -11.63
CA GLY A 229 18.71 9.94 -11.61
C GLY A 229 18.56 8.59 -10.92
N ALA A 230 17.43 8.30 -10.29
CA ALA A 230 17.15 7.00 -9.68
C ALA A 230 17.24 5.84 -10.68
N GLN A 231 16.87 6.08 -11.95
CA GLN A 231 16.98 5.11 -13.03
C GLN A 231 18.41 4.63 -13.31
N ASP A 232 19.41 5.46 -12.98
CA ASP A 232 20.83 5.13 -13.15
C ASP A 232 21.38 4.36 -11.94
N ILE A 233 20.76 4.53 -10.76
CA ILE A 233 21.12 3.82 -9.52
C ILE A 233 20.58 2.39 -9.56
N PHE A 234 19.34 2.22 -10.02
CA PHE A 234 18.71 0.90 -10.13
C PHE A 234 17.89 0.80 -11.43
N PRO A 235 18.46 0.23 -12.50
CA PRO A 235 17.84 0.26 -13.83
C PRO A 235 16.67 -0.71 -14.00
N ASN A 236 16.51 -1.71 -13.13
CA ASN A 236 15.40 -2.67 -13.23
C ASN A 236 14.17 -2.21 -12.44
N TYR A 237 13.52 -1.15 -12.91
CA TYR A 237 12.40 -0.53 -12.20
C TYR A 237 11.13 -0.44 -13.05
N THR A 238 10.02 -0.11 -12.39
CA THR A 238 8.78 0.32 -13.00
C THR A 238 8.20 1.47 -12.21
N LEU A 239 7.90 2.56 -12.90
CA LEU A 239 7.08 3.62 -12.34
C LEU A 239 5.63 3.15 -12.34
N GLY A 240 5.04 2.98 -11.16
CA GLY A 240 3.70 2.46 -11.01
C GLY A 240 2.65 3.38 -11.62
N GLN A 241 1.68 2.77 -12.28
CA GLN A 241 0.47 3.40 -12.80
C GLN A 241 -0.72 2.50 -12.46
N ASP A 242 -1.90 3.09 -12.39
CA ASP A 242 -3.12 2.33 -12.14
C ASP A 242 -3.28 1.21 -13.18
N GLY A 243 -3.44 -0.02 -12.70
CA GLY A 243 -3.59 -1.20 -13.55
C GLY A 243 -2.27 -1.85 -14.02
N VAL A 244 -1.11 -1.37 -13.59
CA VAL A 244 0.15 -2.12 -13.71
C VAL A 244 -0.03 -3.47 -13.01
N LEU A 245 0.36 -4.56 -13.68
CA LEU A 245 0.23 -5.91 -13.15
C LEU A 245 1.52 -6.69 -13.33
N PHE A 246 1.93 -7.38 -12.28
CA PHE A 246 3.04 -8.34 -12.31
C PHE A 246 2.56 -9.74 -11.94
N SER A 247 3.17 -10.74 -12.56
CA SER A 247 3.07 -12.14 -12.18
C SER A 247 4.42 -12.64 -11.70
N LEU A 248 4.41 -13.34 -10.56
CA LEU A 248 5.55 -14.03 -9.98
C LEU A 248 5.21 -15.53 -9.98
N PRO A 249 5.50 -16.29 -11.07
CA PRO A 249 5.21 -17.72 -11.12
C PRO A 249 5.91 -18.47 -9.98
N ALA A 250 5.20 -19.39 -9.34
CA ALA A 250 5.72 -20.18 -8.23
C ALA A 250 6.93 -21.03 -8.66
N ASN A 251 7.93 -21.15 -7.77
CA ASN A 251 9.17 -21.91 -8.01
C ASN A 251 9.90 -21.50 -9.30
N SER A 252 9.87 -20.21 -9.64
CA SER A 252 10.55 -19.59 -10.78
C SER A 252 11.18 -18.28 -10.35
N ASP A 253 12.22 -17.84 -11.06
CA ASP A 253 12.85 -16.53 -10.84
C ASP A 253 12.25 -15.45 -11.75
N GLU A 254 11.28 -15.81 -12.61
CA GLU A 254 10.66 -14.87 -13.55
C GLU A 254 9.85 -13.79 -12.85
N ILE A 255 10.03 -12.54 -13.26
CA ILE A 255 9.21 -11.38 -12.88
C ILE A 255 8.55 -10.88 -14.16
N VAL A 256 7.26 -11.18 -14.33
CA VAL A 256 6.57 -10.93 -15.60
C VAL A 256 5.64 -9.73 -15.44
N LYS A 257 5.93 -8.62 -16.13
CA LYS A 257 4.98 -7.51 -16.26
C LYS A 257 3.87 -7.91 -17.24
N VAL A 258 2.67 -8.12 -16.72
CA VAL A 258 1.48 -8.60 -17.46
C VAL A 258 0.68 -7.44 -18.05
N SER A 259 0.72 -6.27 -17.41
CA SER A 259 0.01 -5.07 -17.84
C SER A 259 0.86 -3.83 -17.55
N ASP A 260 0.87 -2.90 -18.50
CA ASP A 260 1.55 -1.62 -18.36
C ASP A 260 0.75 -0.56 -17.59
N GLY A 261 -0.54 -0.79 -17.36
CA GLY A 261 -1.43 0.19 -16.73
C GLY A 261 -2.18 1.06 -17.73
N LEU A 262 -2.74 2.18 -17.23
CA LEU A 262 -3.51 3.18 -17.98
C LEU A 262 -2.64 4.19 -18.73
#